data_AF-A0A8S4GKN0-F1
#
_entry.id   AF-A0A8S4GKN0-F1
#
_cell.length_a   1.000
_cell.length_b   1.000
_cell.length_c   1.000
_cell.angle_alpha   90.00
_cell.angle_beta   90.00
_cell.angle_gamma   90.00
#
_symmetry.space_group_name_H-M   'P 1'
#
loop_
_entity.id
_entity.type
_entity.pdbx_description
1 polymer ?
#
loop_
_entity_poly.entity_id
_entity_poly.type
_entity_poly.pdbx_seq_one_letter_code
_entity_poly.pdbx_strand_id
1 'polypeptide(L)'
;MRWRALATIVDARHATTLFGTLAVLERSRAQTVVVRAEGQVRLPAGVSEPKKQPNLTNPKFGFVYNAERLNSRAAMIGFFALLLLEGVANKGILEMMGVVVGKGVETTL
;
A
#
# COMPACT_ATOMS: atom_id res chain seq x y z
N MET A 1 47.77 -0.05 -27.14
CA MET A 1 46.97 -0.75 -26.10
C MET A 1 46.62 0.18 -24.93
N ARG A 2 45.66 1.11 -25.08
CA ARG A 2 45.25 2.03 -23.97
C ARG A 2 43.73 2.30 -23.90
N TRP A 3 42.89 1.43 -24.47
CA TRP A 3 41.44 1.64 -24.55
C TRP A 3 40.64 0.90 -23.46
N ARG A 4 41.28 0.05 -22.64
CA ARG A 4 40.60 -0.75 -21.59
C ARG A 4 40.53 -0.06 -20.21
N ALA A 5 41.24 1.06 -20.02
CA ALA A 5 41.37 1.71 -18.71
C ALA A 5 40.33 2.82 -18.43
N LEU A 6 39.63 3.32 -19.46
CA LEU A 6 38.62 4.37 -19.29
C LEU A 6 37.21 3.81 -19.03
N ALA A 7 36.97 2.54 -19.38
CA ALA A 7 35.65 1.90 -19.19
C ALA A 7 35.35 1.58 -17.72
N THR A 8 36.36 1.34 -16.88
CA THR A 8 36.17 0.94 -15.47
C THR A 8 35.90 2.11 -14.52
N ILE A 9 36.25 3.34 -14.91
CA ILE A 9 36.09 4.53 -14.05
C ILE A 9 34.67 5.12 -14.14
N VAL A 10 33.96 4.87 -15.25
CA VAL A 10 32.57 5.33 -15.46
C VAL A 10 31.57 4.37 -14.81
N ASP A 11 31.88 3.08 -14.74
CA ASP A 11 30.98 2.05 -14.20
C ASP A 11 30.82 2.13 -12.66
N ALA A 12 31.89 2.51 -11.94
CA ALA A 12 31.88 2.55 -10.47
C ALA A 12 31.07 3.72 -9.87
N ARG A 13 30.70 4.75 -10.64
CA ARG A 13 29.98 5.93 -10.15
C ARG A 13 28.46 5.82 -10.25
N HIS A 14 27.95 4.83 -10.99
CA HIS A 14 26.52 4.61 -11.18
C HIS A 14 25.94 3.53 -10.26
N ALA A 15 26.78 2.66 -9.69
CA ALA A 15 26.33 1.58 -8.80
C ALA A 15 25.98 2.07 -7.39
N THR A 16 26.53 3.20 -6.93
CA THR A 16 26.33 3.71 -5.57
C THR A 16 25.08 4.59 -5.42
N THR A 17 24.49 5.03 -6.54
CA THR A 17 23.32 5.93 -6.57
C THR A 17 21.98 5.18 -6.49
N LEU A 18 21.95 3.86 -6.70
CA LEU A 18 20.72 3.05 -6.67
C LEU A 18 20.31 2.59 -5.27
N PHE A 19 21.23 2.54 -4.30
CA PHE A 19 20.93 2.13 -2.93
C PHE A 19 20.57 3.31 -2.00
N GLY A 20 21.07 4.51 -2.27
CA GLY A 20 20.77 5.70 -1.46
C GLY A 20 19.34 6.23 -1.63
N THR A 21 18.73 6.02 -2.79
CA THR A 21 17.37 6.49 -3.11
C THR A 21 16.29 5.66 -2.41
N LEU A 22 16.51 4.37 -2.20
CA LEU A 22 15.55 3.53 -1.44
C LEU A 22 15.54 3.88 0.05
N ALA A 23 16.70 4.19 0.65
CA ALA A 23 16.79 4.54 2.06
C ALA A 23 16.09 5.87 2.41
N VAL A 24 16.09 6.84 1.48
CA VAL A 24 15.41 8.14 1.67
C VAL A 24 13.89 8.00 1.49
N LEU A 25 13.43 7.09 0.62
CA LEU A 25 12.00 6.80 0.43
C LEU A 25 11.36 6.11 1.65
N GLU A 26 12.10 5.26 2.36
CA GLU A 26 11.59 4.62 3.58
C GLU A 26 11.40 5.60 4.75
N ARG A 27 12.28 6.61 4.87
CA ARG A 27 12.26 7.56 5.99
C ARG A 27 11.05 8.50 5.96
N SER A 28 10.52 8.78 4.77
CA SER A 28 9.39 9.72 4.58
C SER A 28 8.02 9.14 4.93
N ARG A 29 7.88 7.80 5.00
CA ARG A 29 6.59 7.15 5.31
C ARG A 29 6.27 7.01 6.81
N ALA A 30 7.22 7.34 7.68
CA ALA A 30 7.09 7.14 9.12
C ALA A 30 6.67 8.39 9.93
N GLN A 31 6.48 9.54 9.29
CA GLN A 31 6.04 10.75 9.98
C GLN A 31 4.52 10.94 9.85
N THR A 32 3.77 10.17 10.63
CA THR A 32 2.40 10.56 10.97
C THR A 32 2.49 11.74 11.92
N VAL A 33 2.42 12.97 11.38
CA VAL A 33 2.34 14.18 12.20
C VAL A 33 0.98 14.19 12.89
N VAL A 34 0.95 13.70 14.13
CA VAL A 34 -0.18 13.91 15.04
C VAL A 34 -0.17 15.37 15.44
N VAL A 35 -0.84 16.23 14.66
CA VAL A 35 -1.18 17.58 15.08
C VAL A 35 -2.23 17.45 16.18
N ARG A 36 -1.77 17.35 17.43
CA ARG A 36 -2.64 17.52 18.58
C ARG A 36 -3.05 18.98 18.58
N ALA A 37 -4.30 19.24 18.18
CA ALA A 37 -4.90 20.56 18.33
C ALA A 37 -5.07 20.83 19.84
N GLU A 38 -4.03 21.33 20.49
CA GLU A 38 -4.08 21.91 21.83
C GLU A 38 -4.65 23.33 21.76
N GLY A 39 -5.74 23.49 21.00
CA GLY A 39 -6.55 24.69 21.09
C GLY A 39 -7.24 24.66 22.44
N GLN A 40 -6.76 25.47 23.37
CA GLN A 40 -7.37 25.69 24.68
C GLN A 40 -8.83 26.16 24.53
N VAL A 41 -9.76 25.21 24.42
CA VAL A 41 -11.18 25.48 24.64
C VAL A 41 -11.34 25.59 26.15
N ARG A 42 -11.41 26.81 26.66
CA ARG A 42 -11.65 27.07 28.09
C ARG A 42 -12.98 26.43 28.47
N LEU A 43 -12.91 25.43 29.34
CA LEU A 43 -14.10 24.77 29.89
C LEU A 43 -14.88 25.77 30.75
N PRO A 44 -16.22 25.77 30.68
CA PRO A 44 -17.04 26.60 31.56
C PRO A 44 -16.76 26.23 33.03
N ALA A 45 -16.74 27.25 33.89
CA ALA A 45 -16.39 27.08 35.31
C ALA A 45 -17.28 26.02 35.98
N GLY A 46 -16.65 24.95 36.48
CA GLY A 46 -17.33 23.84 37.16
C GLY A 46 -17.18 22.46 36.49
N VAL A 47 -16.61 22.36 35.28
CA VAL A 47 -16.35 21.07 34.61
C VAL A 47 -14.86 20.74 34.64
N SER A 48 -14.51 19.60 35.24
CA SER A 48 -13.14 19.10 35.25
C SER A 48 -12.80 18.40 33.93
N GLU A 49 -11.58 18.62 33.44
CA GLU A 49 -11.03 17.85 32.32
C GLU A 49 -10.97 16.36 32.70
N PRO A 50 -11.35 15.44 31.79
CA PRO A 50 -11.17 14.02 32.04
C PRO A 50 -9.67 13.74 32.24
N LYS A 51 -9.29 13.36 33.47
CA LYS A 51 -7.90 13.15 33.92
C LYS A 51 -7.08 12.15 33.07
N LYS A 52 -7.73 11.35 32.22
CA LYS A 52 -7.08 10.41 31.32
C LYS A 52 -7.83 10.34 30.00
N GLN A 53 -7.09 10.36 28.89
CA GLN A 53 -7.59 9.83 27.62
C GLN A 53 -8.04 8.39 27.86
N PRO A 54 -9.25 8.00 27.41
CA PRO A 54 -9.68 6.61 27.51
C PRO A 54 -8.64 5.75 26.78
N ASN A 55 -8.12 4.74 27.47
CA ASN A 55 -7.23 3.75 26.88
C ASN A 55 -8.09 2.86 25.97
N LEU A 56 -8.33 3.33 24.75
CA LEU A 56 -9.06 2.60 23.73
C LEU A 56 -8.14 1.47 23.26
N THR A 57 -8.25 0.30 23.89
CA THR A 57 -7.70 -0.94 23.32
C THR A 57 -8.19 -1.02 21.89
N ASN A 58 -7.27 -1.00 20.92
CA ASN A 58 -7.62 -1.06 19.50
C ASN A 58 -8.56 -2.25 19.29
N PRO A 59 -9.84 -2.03 18.92
CA PRO A 59 -10.76 -3.12 18.70
C PRO A 59 -10.20 -3.97 17.56
N LYS A 60 -10.14 -5.30 17.75
CA LYS A 60 -9.62 -6.22 16.72
C LYS A 60 -10.64 -6.50 15.60
N PHE A 61 -11.89 -6.16 15.82
CA PHE A 61 -13.02 -6.49 14.95
C PHE A 61 -13.82 -5.23 14.60
N GLY A 62 -14.31 -5.14 13.36
CA GLY A 62 -15.02 -3.99 12.80
C GLY A 62 -14.22 -3.21 11.76
N PHE A 63 -14.70 -2.01 11.39
CA PHE A 63 -14.00 -1.06 10.52
C PHE A 63 -12.93 -0.28 11.31
N VAL A 64 -11.93 -1.00 11.77
CA VAL A 64 -10.77 -0.45 12.47
C VAL A 64 -9.57 -0.43 11.55
N TYR A 65 -8.65 0.54 11.74
CA TYR A 65 -7.47 0.72 10.90
C TYR A 65 -6.67 -0.58 10.64
N ASN A 66 -6.57 -1.44 11.66
CA ASN A 66 -5.90 -2.73 11.52
C ASN A 66 -6.63 -3.69 10.58
N ALA A 67 -7.96 -3.77 10.67
CA ALA A 67 -8.76 -4.64 9.80
C ALA A 67 -8.77 -4.14 8.35
N GLU A 68 -8.87 -2.82 8.15
CA GLU A 68 -8.79 -2.20 6.81
C GLU A 68 -7.45 -2.49 6.14
N ARG A 69 -6.35 -2.28 6.87
CA ARG A 69 -5.00 -2.54 6.36
C ARG A 69 -4.78 -4.01 6.04
N LEU A 70 -5.36 -4.93 6.80
CA LEU A 70 -5.29 -6.37 6.50
C LEU A 70 -6.12 -6.73 5.26
N ASN A 71 -7.33 -6.20 5.13
CA ASN A 71 -8.19 -6.44 3.97
C ASN A 71 -7.54 -5.92 2.68
N SER A 72 -7.03 -4.68 2.67
CA SER A 72 -6.36 -4.14 1.48
C SER A 72 -5.11 -4.94 1.08
N ARG A 73 -4.34 -5.47 2.05
CA ARG A 73 -3.18 -6.33 1.76
C ARG A 73 -3.61 -7.67 1.15
N ALA A 74 -4.64 -8.30 1.73
CA ALA A 74 -5.22 -9.53 1.18
C ALA A 74 -5.76 -9.30 -0.23
N ALA A 75 -6.44 -8.17 -0.47
CA ALA A 75 -6.96 -7.81 -1.79
C ALA A 75 -5.85 -7.62 -2.83
N MET A 76 -4.75 -6.91 -2.48
CA MET A 76 -3.61 -6.76 -3.39
C MET A 76 -2.98 -8.10 -3.73
N ILE A 77 -2.74 -8.96 -2.73
CA ILE A 77 -2.19 -10.30 -2.95
C ILE A 77 -3.14 -11.14 -3.81
N GLY A 78 -4.43 -11.11 -3.52
CA GLY A 78 -5.45 -11.82 -4.28
C GLY A 78 -5.48 -11.38 -5.75
N PHE A 79 -5.42 -10.07 -6.01
CA PHE A 79 -5.40 -9.56 -7.38
C PHE A 79 -4.17 -10.04 -8.18
N PHE A 80 -2.97 -9.97 -7.60
CA PHE A 80 -1.77 -10.48 -8.28
C PHE A 80 -1.79 -12.00 -8.45
N ALA A 81 -2.29 -12.75 -7.46
CA ALA A 81 -2.47 -14.18 -7.57
C ALA A 81 -3.44 -14.57 -8.70
N LEU A 82 -4.52 -13.79 -8.88
CA LEU A 82 -5.46 -13.97 -9.98
C LEU A 82 -4.80 -13.74 -11.35
N LEU A 83 -4.03 -12.67 -11.51
CA LEU A 83 -3.31 -12.40 -12.76
C LEU A 83 -2.30 -13.50 -13.09
N LEU A 84 -1.58 -14.00 -12.10
CA LEU A 84 -0.64 -15.10 -12.28
C LEU A 84 -1.36 -16.39 -12.68
N LEU A 85 -2.48 -16.70 -12.03
CA LEU A 85 -3.29 -17.87 -12.34
C LEU A 85 -3.86 -17.79 -13.76
N GLU A 86 -4.39 -16.63 -14.16
CA GLU A 86 -4.92 -16.39 -15.50
C GLU A 86 -3.82 -16.55 -16.57
N GLY A 87 -2.60 -16.06 -16.29
CA GLY A 87 -1.45 -16.26 -17.18
C GLY A 87 -1.05 -17.72 -17.37
N VAL A 88 -1.20 -18.57 -16.34
CA VAL A 88 -0.91 -20.01 -16.43
C VAL A 88 -2.07 -20.77 -17.08
N ALA A 89 -3.31 -20.47 -16.68
CA ALA A 89 -4.51 -21.16 -17.15
C ALA A 89 -4.93 -20.75 -18.57
N ASN A 90 -4.47 -19.57 -19.05
CA ASN A 90 -4.87 -18.94 -20.32
C ASN A 90 -6.40 -18.83 -20.49
N LYS A 91 -7.13 -18.80 -19.37
CA LYS A 91 -8.58 -18.68 -19.28
C LYS A 91 -8.90 -17.72 -18.15
N GLY A 92 -9.82 -16.79 -18.40
CA GLY A 92 -10.24 -15.82 -17.38
C GLY A 92 -10.93 -16.52 -16.22
N ILE A 93 -10.89 -15.90 -15.02
CA ILE A 93 -11.54 -16.49 -13.83
C ILE A 93 -13.04 -16.74 -14.03
N LEU A 94 -13.69 -15.93 -14.83
CA LEU A 94 -15.11 -16.08 -15.14
C LEU A 94 -15.40 -17.38 -15.89
N GLU A 95 -14.55 -17.75 -16.85
CA GLU A 95 -14.65 -19.01 -17.58
C GLU A 95 -14.35 -20.21 -16.66
N MET A 96 -13.39 -20.06 -15.74
CA MET A 96 -13.08 -21.10 -14.74
C MET A 96 -14.22 -21.30 -13.73
N MET A 97 -14.97 -20.25 -13.41
CA MET A 97 -16.19 -20.34 -12.58
C MET A 97 -17.41 -20.82 -13.37
N GLY A 98 -17.26 -21.20 -14.63
CA GLY A 98 -18.35 -21.74 -15.47
C GLY A 98 -19.26 -20.67 -16.07
N VAL A 99 -18.89 -19.39 -15.99
CA VAL A 99 -19.61 -18.31 -16.66
C VAL A 99 -19.17 -18.29 -18.13
N VAL A 100 -20.14 -18.39 -19.03
CA VAL A 100 -19.88 -18.26 -20.47
C VAL A 100 -19.61 -16.79 -20.79
N VAL A 101 -18.35 -16.48 -21.12
CA VAL A 101 -17.91 -15.15 -21.55
C VAL A 101 -17.67 -15.17 -23.07
N GLY A 102 -17.91 -14.07 -23.77
CA GLY A 102 -17.63 -13.94 -25.21
C GLY A 102 -18.82 -14.14 -26.16
N LYS A 103 -20.02 -14.43 -25.65
CA LYS A 103 -21.26 -14.29 -26.43
C LYS A 103 -21.73 -12.83 -26.35
N GLY A 104 -21.29 -12.02 -27.30
CA GLY A 104 -21.73 -10.62 -27.44
C GLY A 104 -23.22 -10.52 -27.73
N VAL A 105 -23.74 -9.29 -27.71
CA VAL A 105 -25.11 -9.00 -28.18
C VAL A 105 -25.14 -9.26 -29.68
N GLU A 106 -25.96 -10.21 -30.15
CA GLU A 106 -26.11 -10.46 -31.58
C GLU A 106 -26.84 -9.27 -32.21
N THR A 107 -26.10 -8.38 -32.87
CA THR A 107 -26.65 -7.23 -33.61
C THR A 107 -27.10 -7.60 -35.02
N THR A 108 -27.22 -8.89 -35.32
CA THR A 108 -27.76 -9.36 -36.59
C THR A 108 -29.28 -9.29 -36.50
N LEU A 109 -29.83 -8.18 -37.00
CA LEU A 109 -31.24 -8.07 -37.39
C LEU A 109 -31.52 -8.98 -38.60
#